data_AF-M3ISE4-F1
#
_entry.id   AF-M3ISE4-F1
#
_cell.length_a   1.000
_cell.length_b   1.000
_cell.length_c   1.000
_cell.angle_alpha   90.00
_cell.angle_beta   90.00
_cell.angle_gamma   90.00
#
_symmetry.space_group_name_H-M   'P 1'
#
loop_
_entity.id
_entity.type
_entity.pdbx_description
1 polymer ?
#
loop_
_entity_poly.entity_id
_entity_poly.type
_entity_poly.pdbx_seq_one_letter_code
_entity_poly.pdbx_strand_id
1 'polypeptide(L)'
;MRIWAEYHKQNNHLNRLYLFDYNGNQKFFSKSGLSYFSFLRKAFASSNSYSIKKGGKIISETDLKPGDLFVQNETGGIGHVSMILDLAENRKGEKFFLIGFSFMPAQEMHIERAPKEFGSRGWFTYSGFISHLKESYPYGHSVLRRF
;
A
#
# COMPACT_ATOMS: atom_id res chain seq x y z
N MET A 1 -3.44 3.65 -3.79
CA MET A 1 -4.66 4.21 -4.43
C MET A 1 -4.41 4.75 -5.84
N ARG A 2 -3.53 5.73 -6.06
CA ARG A 2 -3.26 6.27 -7.41
C ARG A 2 -2.75 5.21 -8.40
N ILE A 3 -1.78 4.39 -7.99
CA ILE A 3 -1.22 3.31 -8.81
C ILE A 3 -2.32 2.31 -9.22
N TRP A 4 -3.19 1.93 -8.28
CA TRP A 4 -4.34 1.06 -8.54
C TRP A 4 -5.31 1.66 -9.58
N ALA A 5 -5.66 2.94 -9.44
CA ALA A 5 -6.50 3.63 -10.40
C ALA A 5 -5.87 3.69 -11.79
N GLU A 6 -4.58 4.02 -11.85
CA GLU A 6 -3.84 4.11 -13.11
C GLU A 6 -3.70 2.75 -13.79
N TYR A 7 -3.44 1.67 -13.03
CA TYR A 7 -3.45 0.31 -13.54
C TYR A 7 -4.78 -0.03 -14.22
N HIS A 8 -5.91 0.25 -13.57
CA HIS A 8 -7.23 0.01 -14.17
C HIS A 8 -7.47 0.87 -15.42
N LYS A 9 -7.00 2.12 -15.43
CA LYS A 9 -7.12 3.00 -16.59
C LYS A 9 -6.30 2.50 -17.77
N GLN A 10 -5.02 2.19 -17.56
CA GLN A 10 -4.09 1.74 -18.59
C GLN A 10 -4.50 0.39 -19.21
N ASN A 11 -5.15 -0.47 -18.43
CA ASN A 11 -5.60 -1.78 -18.88
C ASN A 11 -7.08 -1.79 -19.36
N ASN A 12 -7.72 -0.63 -19.57
CA ASN A 12 -9.14 -0.54 -19.95
C ASN A 12 -10.09 -1.31 -19.01
N HIS A 13 -9.75 -1.39 -17.73
CA HIS A 13 -10.49 -2.11 -16.69
C HIS A 13 -11.24 -1.17 -15.74
N LEU A 14 -11.64 0.02 -16.21
CA LEU A 14 -12.34 1.02 -15.39
C LEU A 14 -13.68 0.50 -14.83
N ASN A 15 -14.32 -0.47 -15.48
CA ASN A 15 -15.52 -1.13 -14.97
C ASN A 15 -15.30 -1.86 -13.64
N ARG A 16 -14.06 -2.28 -13.35
CA ARG A 16 -13.62 -2.96 -12.12
C ARG A 16 -12.96 -2.03 -11.11
N LEU A 17 -12.69 -0.78 -11.49
CA LEU A 17 -12.03 0.17 -10.60
C LEU A 17 -12.94 0.48 -9.40
N TYR A 18 -12.39 0.27 -8.21
CA TYR A 18 -12.96 0.78 -6.97
C TYR A 18 -11.88 1.44 -6.12
N LEU A 19 -12.30 2.39 -5.29
CA LEU A 19 -11.50 3.01 -4.24
C LEU A 19 -12.30 2.96 -2.94
N PHE A 20 -11.62 3.02 -1.80
CA PHE A 20 -12.28 2.98 -0.49
C PHE A 20 -12.81 4.36 -0.11
N ASP A 21 -13.99 4.46 0.50
CA ASP A 21 -14.32 5.65 1.29
C ASP A 21 -13.55 5.64 2.62
N TYR A 22 -13.70 6.69 3.45
CA TYR A 22 -13.02 6.80 4.74
C TYR A 22 -13.17 5.55 5.62
N ASN A 23 -14.35 4.92 5.57
CA ASN A 23 -14.70 3.76 6.38
C ASN A 23 -14.26 2.42 5.77
N GLY A 24 -13.57 2.44 4.64
CA GLY A 24 -13.11 1.23 3.96
C GLY A 24 -14.15 0.59 3.03
N ASN A 25 -15.30 1.22 2.79
CA ASN A 25 -16.28 0.66 1.86
C ASN A 25 -15.82 0.86 0.42
N GLN A 26 -15.95 -0.18 -0.40
CA GLN A 26 -15.63 -0.10 -1.82
C GLN A 26 -16.64 0.80 -2.56
N LYS A 27 -16.13 1.84 -3.23
CA LYS A 27 -16.88 2.68 -4.15
C LYS A 27 -16.40 2.41 -5.56
N PHE A 28 -17.26 1.81 -6.38
CA PHE A 28 -16.95 1.47 -7.76
C PHE A 28 -17.10 2.69 -8.67
N PHE A 29 -16.14 2.91 -9.55
CA PHE A 29 -16.17 3.98 -10.55
C PHE A 29 -17.39 3.83 -11.49
N SER A 30 -17.63 2.61 -11.98
CA SER A 30 -18.74 2.27 -12.87
C SER A 30 -20.13 2.56 -12.29
N LYS A 31 -20.26 2.59 -10.96
CA LYS A 31 -21.51 2.87 -10.25
C LYS A 31 -21.63 4.33 -9.79
N SER A 32 -20.64 5.17 -10.06
CA SER A 32 -20.55 6.52 -9.50
C SER A 32 -21.31 7.58 -10.30
N GLY A 33 -21.51 7.37 -11.61
CA GLY A 33 -22.01 8.40 -12.54
C GLY A 33 -21.06 9.59 -12.73
N LEU A 34 -19.85 9.55 -12.17
CA LEU A 34 -18.86 10.63 -12.26
C LEU A 34 -17.93 10.43 -13.45
N SER A 35 -17.33 11.52 -13.93
CA SER A 35 -16.13 11.42 -14.76
C SER A 35 -14.97 10.81 -13.96
N TYR A 36 -14.02 10.18 -14.65
CA TYR A 36 -12.84 9.57 -14.00
C TYR A 36 -12.11 10.56 -13.07
N PHE A 37 -11.88 11.78 -13.55
CA PHE A 37 -11.23 12.82 -12.76
C PHE A 37 -12.02 13.21 -11.51
N SER A 38 -13.34 13.40 -11.64
CA SER A 38 -14.20 13.74 -10.49
C SER A 38 -14.30 12.60 -9.48
N PHE A 39 -14.32 11.35 -9.94
CA PHE A 39 -14.28 10.16 -9.07
C PHE A 39 -12.98 10.12 -8.26
N LEU A 40 -11.83 10.28 -8.92
CA LEU A 40 -10.53 10.32 -8.23
C LEU A 40 -10.43 11.47 -7.23
N ARG A 41 -10.88 12.68 -7.62
CA ARG A 41 -10.86 13.84 -6.72
C ARG A 41 -11.70 13.60 -5.47
N LYS A 42 -12.88 13.00 -5.62
CA LYS A 42 -13.75 12.64 -4.49
C LYS A 42 -13.12 11.58 -3.59
N ALA A 43 -12.56 10.53 -4.18
CA ALA A 43 -11.91 9.46 -3.43
C ALA A 43 -10.68 10.00 -2.68
N PHE A 44 -9.74 10.64 -3.36
CA PHE A 44 -8.49 11.10 -2.74
C PHE A 44 -8.69 12.18 -1.67
N ALA A 45 -9.79 12.92 -1.71
CA ALA A 45 -10.15 13.86 -0.64
C ALA A 45 -10.68 13.17 0.63
N SER A 46 -11.14 11.92 0.55
CA SER A 46 -11.83 11.21 1.65
C SER A 46 -11.17 9.90 2.08
N SER A 47 -10.12 9.47 1.38
CA SER A 47 -9.43 8.19 1.63
C SER A 47 -8.01 8.41 2.13
N ASN A 48 -7.56 7.56 3.04
CA ASN A 48 -6.20 7.58 3.59
C ASN A 48 -5.74 6.16 3.97
N SER A 49 -4.66 6.04 4.73
CA SER A 49 -4.14 4.76 5.24
C SER A 49 -5.17 4.01 6.10
N TYR A 50 -6.02 4.72 6.85
CA TYR A 50 -7.12 4.12 7.62
C TYR A 50 -8.16 3.44 6.72
N SER A 51 -8.54 4.10 5.63
CA SER A 51 -9.46 3.55 4.62
C SER A 51 -8.93 2.23 4.03
N ILE A 52 -7.63 2.18 3.72
CA ILE A 52 -6.95 0.97 3.23
C ILE A 52 -6.91 -0.11 4.31
N LYS A 53 -6.58 0.26 5.56
CA LYS A 53 -6.55 -0.68 6.69
C LYS A 53 -7.90 -1.36 6.91
N LYS A 54 -9.01 -0.62 6.74
CA LYS A 54 -10.38 -1.14 6.88
C LYS A 54 -10.85 -1.94 5.68
N GLY A 55 -10.64 -1.43 4.46
CA GLY A 55 -11.26 -1.99 3.26
C GLY A 55 -10.41 -3.02 2.51
N GLY A 56 -9.08 -2.99 2.69
CA GLY A 56 -8.17 -3.89 1.98
C GLY A 56 -8.36 -5.35 2.38
N LYS A 57 -8.17 -6.26 1.43
CA LYS A 57 -8.17 -7.70 1.70
C LYS A 57 -7.04 -8.02 2.68
N ILE A 58 -7.34 -8.78 3.73
CA ILE A 58 -6.36 -9.27 4.70
C ILE A 58 -5.48 -10.34 4.01
N ILE A 59 -4.17 -10.23 4.21
CA ILE A 59 -3.16 -11.13 3.63
C ILE A 59 -2.30 -11.72 4.75
N SER A 60 -1.88 -12.98 4.59
CA SER A 60 -0.88 -13.62 5.44
C SER A 60 0.54 -13.34 4.94
N GLU A 61 1.51 -13.39 5.83
CA GLU A 61 2.93 -13.25 5.49
C GLU A 61 3.41 -14.25 4.43
N THR A 62 2.86 -15.47 4.42
CA THR A 62 3.24 -16.52 3.46
C THR A 62 2.86 -16.18 2.01
N ASP A 63 1.83 -15.35 1.83
CA ASP A 63 1.18 -15.05 0.54
C ASP A 63 1.60 -13.70 -0.05
N LEU A 64 2.66 -13.11 0.53
CA LEU A 64 3.19 -11.81 0.12
C LEU A 64 3.66 -11.81 -1.33
N LYS A 65 3.26 -10.77 -2.06
CA LYS A 65 3.64 -10.53 -3.45
C LYS A 65 3.69 -9.03 -3.77
N PRO A 66 4.27 -8.64 -4.92
CA PRO A 66 4.25 -7.25 -5.37
C PRO A 66 2.82 -6.68 -5.43
N GLY A 67 2.67 -5.45 -4.94
CA GLY A 67 1.39 -4.75 -4.78
C GLY A 67 0.74 -4.91 -3.40
N ASP A 68 1.25 -5.79 -2.54
CA ASP A 68 0.81 -5.87 -1.14
C ASP A 68 1.30 -4.68 -0.32
N LEU A 69 0.51 -4.35 0.70
CA LEU A 69 0.67 -3.14 1.49
C LEU A 69 0.91 -3.47 2.95
N PHE A 70 1.92 -2.81 3.53
CA PHE A 70 2.09 -2.65 4.97
C PHE A 70 1.39 -1.36 5.39
N VAL A 71 0.46 -1.44 6.34
CA VAL A 71 -0.39 -0.31 6.71
C VAL A 71 -0.36 -0.08 8.21
N GLN A 72 0.00 1.13 8.63
CA GLN A 72 -0.03 1.59 10.02
C GLN A 72 -0.99 2.78 10.16
N ASN A 73 -2.07 2.58 10.92
CA ASN A 73 -3.03 3.63 11.29
C ASN A 73 -3.95 3.10 12.40
N GLU A 74 -3.93 3.67 13.61
CA GLU A 74 -4.77 3.19 14.73
C GLU A 74 -5.98 4.08 14.99
N THR A 75 -5.81 5.40 14.89
CA THR A 75 -6.78 6.40 15.37
C THR A 75 -7.65 6.99 14.26
N GLY A 76 -7.39 6.64 13.00
CA GLY A 76 -7.89 7.41 11.87
C GLY A 76 -7.04 8.66 11.62
N GLY A 77 -7.17 9.26 10.44
CA GLY A 77 -6.33 10.40 10.04
C GLY A 77 -4.95 9.97 9.50
N ILE A 78 -3.88 10.56 10.03
CA ILE A 78 -2.51 10.36 9.53
C ILE A 78 -2.02 8.97 9.90
N GLY A 79 -1.38 8.30 8.94
CA GLY A 79 -0.71 7.02 9.15
C GLY A 79 0.30 6.79 8.04
N HIS A 80 0.76 5.55 7.91
CA HIS A 80 1.79 5.18 6.95
C HIS A 80 1.38 3.96 6.11
N VAL A 81 1.80 3.97 4.84
CA VAL A 81 1.62 2.85 3.92
C VAL A 81 2.88 2.67 3.10
N SER A 82 3.44 1.46 3.17
CA SER A 82 4.49 1.00 2.28
C SER A 82 3.98 -0.14 1.40
N MET A 83 4.49 -0.24 0.18
CA MET A 83 4.10 -1.24 -0.80
C MET A 83 5.29 -2.11 -1.17
N ILE A 84 5.05 -3.41 -1.34
CA ILE A 84 6.01 -4.31 -1.96
C ILE A 84 6.04 -4.00 -3.45
N LEU A 85 7.18 -3.51 -3.94
CA LEU A 85 7.42 -3.23 -5.36
C LEU A 85 7.87 -4.49 -6.09
N ASP A 86 8.67 -5.33 -5.42
CA ASP A 86 9.20 -6.56 -5.97
C ASP A 86 9.57 -7.56 -4.86
N LEU A 87 9.70 -8.84 -5.23
CA LEU A 87 10.05 -9.96 -4.36
C LEU A 87 11.20 -10.76 -5.00
N ALA A 88 12.27 -10.95 -4.24
CA ALA A 88 13.37 -11.82 -4.59
C ALA A 88 13.50 -12.97 -3.57
N GLU A 89 13.97 -14.13 -4.04
CA GLU A 89 14.26 -15.28 -3.18
C GLU A 89 15.69 -15.75 -3.44
N ASN A 90 16.44 -16.04 -2.40
CA ASN A 90 17.79 -16.58 -2.55
C ASN A 90 17.79 -18.12 -2.60
N ARG A 91 18.97 -18.72 -2.82
CA ARG A 91 19.12 -20.20 -2.91
C ARG A 91 18.72 -20.96 -1.65
N LYS A 92 18.56 -20.28 -0.51
CA LYS A 92 18.14 -20.87 0.77
C LYS A 92 16.63 -20.74 1.00
N GLY A 93 15.89 -20.13 0.07
CA GLY A 93 14.46 -19.85 0.23
C GLY A 93 14.17 -18.59 1.05
N GLU A 94 15.18 -17.77 1.37
CA GLU A 94 14.96 -16.52 2.11
C GLU A 94 14.39 -15.47 1.16
N LYS A 95 13.24 -14.89 1.56
CA LYS A 95 12.54 -13.84 0.81
C LYS A 95 13.04 -12.45 1.17
N PHE A 96 13.21 -11.63 0.14
CA PHE A 96 13.64 -10.24 0.22
C PHE A 96 12.67 -9.36 -0.55
N PHE A 97 12.34 -8.20 0.00
CA PHE A 97 11.31 -7.31 -0.52
C PHE A 97 11.91 -5.96 -0.89
N LEU A 98 11.62 -5.51 -2.11
CA LEU A 98 11.85 -4.14 -2.50
C LEU A 98 10.63 -3.33 -2.06
N ILE A 99 10.86 -2.33 -1.22
CA ILE A 99 9.80 -1.54 -0.62
C ILE A 99 9.78 -0.13 -1.21
N GLY A 100 8.59 0.41 -1.41
CA GLY A 100 8.41 1.81 -1.73
C GLY A 100 7.23 2.44 -1.00
N PHE A 101 7.35 3.74 -0.76
CA PHE A 101 6.30 4.56 -0.16
C PHE A 101 6.33 5.98 -0.75
N SER A 102 5.36 6.80 -0.36
CA SER A 102 5.26 8.21 -0.74
C SER A 102 5.10 9.07 0.50
N PHE A 103 5.61 10.30 0.45
CA PHE A 103 5.36 11.30 1.48
C PHE A 103 3.94 11.89 1.37
N MET A 104 3.57 12.69 2.38
CA MET A 104 2.38 13.53 2.36
C MET A 104 2.83 15.00 2.17
N PRO A 105 2.33 15.72 1.14
CA PRO A 105 1.39 15.26 0.11
C PRO A 105 2.01 14.23 -0.84
N ALA A 106 1.17 13.34 -1.40
CA ALA A 106 1.64 12.28 -2.30
C ALA A 106 2.04 12.85 -3.67
N GLN A 107 3.33 13.11 -3.83
CA GLN A 107 3.91 13.68 -5.06
C GLN A 107 4.57 12.60 -5.91
N GLU A 108 5.45 11.81 -5.31
CA GLU A 108 6.25 10.79 -5.98
C GLU A 108 6.43 9.56 -5.07
N MET A 109 6.73 8.41 -5.68
CA MET A 109 7.02 7.17 -4.98
C MET A 109 8.52 6.97 -4.92
N HIS A 110 9.04 6.73 -3.72
CA HIS A 110 10.44 6.47 -3.47
C HIS A 110 10.66 5.00 -3.17
N ILE A 111 11.84 4.50 -3.53
CA ILE A 111 12.32 3.20 -3.05
C ILE A 111 12.95 3.42 -1.67
N GLU A 112 12.46 2.67 -0.69
CA GLU A 112 13.03 2.65 0.65
C GLU A 112 14.16 1.61 0.68
N ARG A 113 15.40 2.11 0.77
CA ARG A 113 16.58 1.25 0.75
C ARG A 113 16.82 0.65 2.13
N ALA A 114 16.81 -0.67 2.23
CA ALA A 114 17.08 -1.37 3.49
C ALA A 114 18.48 -1.06 4.03
N PRO A 115 18.58 -0.56 5.28
CA PRO A 115 19.80 -0.62 6.09
C PRO A 115 20.27 -2.07 6.31
N LYS A 116 21.54 -2.25 6.68
CA LYS A 116 22.15 -3.60 6.82
C LYS A 116 21.52 -4.43 7.93
N GLU A 117 20.99 -3.77 8.95
CA GLU A 117 20.29 -4.35 10.10
C GLU A 117 18.89 -4.88 9.76
N PHE A 118 18.26 -4.35 8.71
CA PHE A 118 16.90 -4.71 8.31
C PHE A 118 16.83 -5.53 7.01
N GLY A 119 17.99 -5.82 6.40
CA GLY A 119 18.01 -6.53 5.14
C GLY A 119 19.39 -6.63 4.51
N SER A 120 19.42 -6.81 3.19
CA SER A 120 20.64 -7.02 2.42
C SER A 120 20.57 -6.31 1.08
N ARG A 121 21.66 -5.63 0.72
CA ARG A 121 21.80 -4.94 -0.59
C ARG A 121 20.64 -4.00 -0.94
N GLY A 122 20.03 -3.38 0.07
CA GLY A 122 18.90 -2.46 -0.11
C GLY A 122 17.52 -3.12 -0.14
N TRP A 123 17.44 -4.45 -0.05
CA TRP A 123 16.18 -5.18 0.06
C TRP A 123 15.94 -5.62 1.50
N PHE A 124 14.71 -5.47 1.97
CA PHE A 124 14.34 -5.84 3.34
C PHE A 124 14.04 -7.33 3.46
N THR A 125 14.36 -7.93 4.61
CA THR A 125 13.64 -9.17 5.03
C THR A 125 12.28 -8.78 5.61
N TYR A 126 11.34 -9.72 5.73
CA TYR A 126 10.05 -9.41 6.34
C TYR A 126 10.20 -8.87 7.77
N SER A 127 10.91 -9.63 8.64
CA SER A 127 11.14 -9.22 10.03
C SER A 127 11.92 -7.91 10.12
N GLY A 128 12.91 -7.71 9.23
CA GLY A 128 13.66 -6.46 9.15
C GLY A 128 12.78 -5.27 8.81
N PHE A 129 11.86 -5.42 7.86
CA PHE A 129 10.92 -4.34 7.54
C PHE A 129 9.93 -4.05 8.68
N ILE A 130 9.44 -5.08 9.37
CA ILE A 130 8.57 -4.89 10.55
C ILE A 130 9.30 -4.11 11.65
N SER A 131 10.57 -4.43 11.93
CA SER A 131 11.39 -3.67 12.88
C SER A 131 11.61 -2.23 12.43
N HIS A 132 11.95 -2.03 11.15
CA HIS A 132 12.13 -0.71 10.57
C HIS A 132 10.88 0.17 10.69
N LEU A 133 9.69 -0.38 10.41
CA LEU A 133 8.42 0.32 10.57
C LEU A 133 8.14 0.71 12.02
N LYS A 134 8.48 -0.16 12.97
CA LYS A 134 8.29 0.09 14.41
C LYS A 134 9.20 1.22 14.91
N GLU A 135 10.42 1.31 14.39
CA GLU A 135 11.39 2.32 14.79
C GLU A 135 11.14 3.68 14.11
N SER A 136 10.69 3.67 12.85
CA SER A 136 10.63 4.88 12.03
C SER A 136 9.27 5.59 12.10
N TYR A 137 8.19 4.87 12.39
CA TYR A 137 6.83 5.41 12.24
C TYR A 137 5.94 5.15 13.48
N PRO A 138 5.45 6.21 14.16
CA PRO A 138 4.67 6.09 15.39
C PRO A 138 3.17 5.85 15.13
N TYR A 139 2.82 5.09 14.10
CA TYR A 139 1.41 4.90 13.68
C TYR A 139 0.83 3.53 14.06
N GLY A 140 1.45 2.89 15.05
CA GLY A 140 1.00 1.62 15.61
C GLY A 140 1.48 0.38 14.87
N HIS A 141 0.84 -0.74 15.16
CA HIS A 141 1.21 -2.01 14.53
C HIS A 141 0.86 -2.05 13.04
N SER A 142 1.84 -2.49 12.24
CA SER A 142 1.65 -2.69 10.80
C SER A 142 0.77 -3.91 10.54
N VAL A 143 -0.13 -3.79 9.57
CA VAL A 143 -0.95 -4.90 9.08
C VAL A 143 -0.85 -5.03 7.57
N LEU A 144 -0.99 -6.26 7.07
CA LEU A 144 -0.91 -6.56 5.64
C LEU A 144 -2.28 -6.39 4.96
N ARG A 145 -2.30 -5.68 3.83
CA ARG A 145 -3.50 -5.43 3.02
C ARG A 145 -3.22 -5.56 1.53
N ARG A 146 -4.24 -5.92 0.75
CA ARG A 146 -4.21 -5.95 -0.72
C ARG A 146 -5.45 -5.26 -1.30
N PHE A 147 -5.25 -4.54 -2.41
CA PHE A 147 -6.33 -3.98 -3.25
C PHE A 147 -7.03 -5.05 -4.09
#